data_AF-K5VQK7-F1
#
_entry.id   AF-K5VQK7-F1
#
_cell.length_a   1.000
_cell.length_b   1.000
_cell.length_c   1.000
_cell.angle_alpha   90.00
_cell.angle_beta   90.00
_cell.angle_gamma   90.00
#
_symmetry.space_group_name_H-M   'P 1'
#
loop_
_entity.id
_entity.type
_entity.pdbx_description
1 polymer ?
#
loop_
_entity_poly.entity_id
_entity_poly.type
_entity_poly.pdbx_seq_one_letter_code
_entity_poly.pdbx_strand_id
1 'polypeptide(L)'
;MHTGRWWWAAQVPRTKGTTIMPVIISSDKTQLTLFHNQAAYPVYLTIGNLPKDIRSRPSQGGQILLAYLPVSKLEHIKNKAARRHTQANLFHLCMRRLLEPLEDLGLGGLPMSSGDGVMRRVHPIYAAYVGDYPEQVLVTCTKTGECPVCPTP
;
A
#
# COMPACT_ATOMS: atom_id res chain seq x y z
N MET A 1 -12.27 3.75 5.57
CA MET A 1 -12.59 3.22 4.23
C MET A 1 -13.91 2.43 4.16
N HIS A 2 -14.34 1.78 5.25
CA HIS A 2 -15.59 0.98 5.31
C HIS A 2 -16.89 1.75 5.05
N THR A 3 -16.88 3.08 5.07
CA THR A 3 -18.03 3.90 4.68
C THR A 3 -17.65 4.62 3.39
N GLY A 4 -18.53 4.60 2.38
CA GLY A 4 -18.35 5.32 1.12
C GLY A 4 -18.16 6.84 1.28
N ARG A 5 -18.24 7.35 2.52
CA ARG A 5 -17.97 8.73 2.91
C ARG A 5 -16.58 9.21 2.51
N TRP A 6 -15.53 8.39 2.71
CA TRP A 6 -14.18 8.79 2.30
C TRP A 6 -14.09 8.92 0.78
N TRP A 7 -14.67 7.97 0.06
CA TRP A 7 -14.70 7.97 -1.41
C TRP A 7 -15.41 9.22 -1.92
N TRP A 8 -16.59 9.51 -1.36
CA TRP A 8 -17.36 10.71 -1.68
C TRP A 8 -16.56 11.99 -1.39
N ALA A 9 -15.99 12.12 -0.20
CA ALA A 9 -15.21 13.30 0.19
C ALA A 9 -13.98 13.51 -0.69
N ALA A 10 -13.32 12.44 -1.14
CA ALA A 10 -12.17 12.54 -2.06
C ALA A 10 -12.59 12.90 -3.50
N GLN A 11 -13.85 12.62 -3.88
CA GLN A 11 -14.36 12.89 -5.22
C GLN A 11 -15.00 14.28 -5.36
N VAL A 12 -15.69 14.77 -4.32
CA VAL A 12 -16.44 16.04 -4.31
C VAL A 12 -15.61 17.27 -4.76
N PRO A 13 -14.34 17.44 -4.37
CA PRO A 13 -13.55 18.61 -4.76
C PRO A 13 -13.18 18.65 -6.25
N ARG A 14 -13.45 17.59 -7.02
CA ARG A 14 -12.94 17.44 -8.39
C ARG A 14 -13.99 17.81 -9.45
N THR A 15 -13.50 18.17 -10.64
CA THR A 15 -14.32 18.64 -11.75
C THR A 15 -15.23 17.54 -12.31
N LYS A 16 -16.35 17.95 -12.93
CA LYS A 16 -17.25 17.03 -13.65
C LYS A 16 -16.46 16.26 -14.72
N GLY A 17 -16.66 14.94 -14.79
CA GLY A 17 -15.94 14.05 -15.71
C GLY A 17 -14.65 13.43 -15.15
N THR A 18 -14.33 13.71 -13.89
CA THR A 18 -13.25 13.03 -13.15
C THR A 18 -13.79 11.88 -12.32
N THR A 19 -12.94 10.89 -12.05
CA THR A 19 -13.21 9.81 -11.09
C THR A 19 -11.95 9.52 -10.29
N ILE A 20 -12.10 8.88 -9.14
CA ILE A 20 -10.97 8.49 -8.31
C ILE A 20 -10.73 6.98 -8.42
N MET A 21 -9.47 6.60 -8.32
CA MET A 21 -9.03 5.22 -8.23
C MET A 21 -8.33 4.99 -6.90
N PRO A 22 -9.03 4.50 -5.87
CA PRO A 22 -8.39 4.23 -4.58
C PRO A 22 -7.38 3.10 -4.77
N VAL A 23 -6.10 3.40 -4.59
CA VAL A 23 -5.01 2.43 -4.61
C VAL A 23 -4.87 1.84 -3.22
N ILE A 24 -5.00 0.52 -3.13
CA ILE A 24 -4.82 -0.24 -1.90
C ILE A 24 -3.59 -1.11 -2.13
N ILE A 25 -2.65 -1.02 -1.20
CA ILE A 25 -1.45 -1.87 -1.23
C ILE A 25 -1.46 -2.81 -0.06
N SER A 26 -0.83 -3.96 -0.24
CA SER A 26 -0.57 -4.90 0.83
C SER A 26 0.84 -5.44 0.71
N SER A 27 1.44 -5.78 1.84
CA SER A 27 2.65 -6.59 1.81
C SER A 27 2.60 -7.65 2.90
N ASP A 28 3.24 -8.77 2.63
CA ASP A 28 3.33 -9.89 3.56
C ASP A 28 4.75 -10.44 3.52
N LYS A 29 5.45 -10.40 4.65
CA LYS A 29 6.87 -10.77 4.69
C LYS A 29 7.05 -12.23 4.34
N THR A 30 7.64 -12.49 3.19
CA THR A 30 7.77 -13.85 2.66
C THR A 30 9.24 -14.29 2.64
N GLN A 31 9.51 -15.54 3.01
CA GLN A 31 10.82 -16.15 2.79
C GLN A 31 10.95 -16.53 1.31
N LEU A 32 11.99 -16.02 0.65
CA LEU A 32 12.25 -16.29 -0.76
C LEU A 32 12.95 -17.63 -0.98
N THR A 33 13.73 -18.08 0.01
CA THR A 33 14.53 -19.29 -0.09
C THR A 33 14.37 -20.16 1.15
N LEU A 34 14.29 -21.48 0.94
CA LEU A 34 14.31 -22.47 2.02
C LEU A 34 15.68 -22.51 2.73
N PHE A 35 16.75 -22.20 2.00
CA PHE A 35 18.13 -22.20 2.48
C PHE A 35 18.70 -20.78 2.40
N HIS A 36 19.51 -20.39 3.40
CA HIS A 36 20.12 -19.05 3.53
C HIS A 36 19.20 -17.91 4.02
N ASN A 37 17.95 -18.21 4.40
CA ASN A 37 17.05 -17.30 5.13
C ASN A 37 16.92 -15.91 4.46
N GLN A 38 16.81 -15.88 3.13
CA GLN A 38 16.53 -14.66 2.39
C GLN A 38 15.03 -14.37 2.44
N ALA A 39 14.68 -13.13 2.76
CA ALA A 39 13.29 -12.70 2.85
C ALA A 39 13.11 -11.38 2.09
N ALA A 40 11.88 -11.13 1.65
CA ALA A 40 11.47 -9.88 1.06
C ALA A 40 10.04 -9.55 1.47
N TYR A 41 9.66 -8.28 1.33
CA TYR A 41 8.25 -7.88 1.36
C TYR A 41 7.74 -7.77 -0.08
N PRO A 42 7.05 -8.79 -0.65
CA PRO A 42 6.23 -8.58 -1.83
C PRO A 42 5.19 -7.49 -1.55
N VAL A 43 5.14 -6.49 -2.41
CA VAL A 43 4.12 -5.42 -2.37
C VAL A 43 3.12 -5.71 -3.47
N TYR A 44 1.89 -6.00 -3.08
CA TYR A 44 0.75 -6.16 -3.99
C TYR A 44 -0.04 -4.87 -4.08
N LEU A 45 -0.61 -4.60 -5.25
CA LEU A 45 -1.53 -3.50 -5.50
C LEU A 45 -2.87 -4.04 -5.96
N THR A 46 -3.93 -3.40 -5.47
CA THR A 46 -5.29 -3.57 -5.94
C THR A 46 -6.02 -2.22 -5.92
N ILE A 47 -7.12 -2.12 -6.64
CA ILE A 47 -7.91 -0.89 -6.72
C ILE A 47 -9.25 -1.06 -5.99
N GLY A 48 -9.67 0.01 -5.31
CA GLY A 48 -10.94 0.04 -4.58
C GLY A 48 -12.18 0.03 -5.49
N ASN A 49 -12.01 0.32 -6.78
CA ASN A 49 -13.08 0.26 -7.78
C ASN A 49 -13.51 -1.18 -8.10
N LEU A 50 -12.68 -2.18 -7.80
CA LEU A 50 -13.04 -3.58 -7.99
C LEU A 50 -14.00 -4.04 -6.89
N PRO A 51 -15.12 -4.69 -7.27
CA PRO A 51 -15.98 -5.39 -6.32
C PRO A 51 -15.16 -6.33 -5.42
N LYS A 52 -15.56 -6.41 -4.14
CA LYS A 52 -14.83 -7.20 -3.14
C LYS A 52 -14.69 -8.67 -3.56
N ASP A 53 -15.76 -9.25 -4.10
CA ASP A 53 -15.81 -10.62 -4.57
C ASP A 53 -14.78 -10.87 -5.68
N ILE A 54 -14.66 -9.96 -6.66
CA ILE A 54 -13.64 -10.02 -7.71
C ILE A 54 -12.25 -9.90 -7.12
N ARG A 55 -12.03 -8.91 -6.24
CA ARG A 55 -10.72 -8.67 -5.60
C ARG A 55 -10.24 -9.83 -4.73
N SER A 56 -11.17 -10.58 -4.14
CA SER A 56 -10.88 -11.74 -3.30
C SER A 56 -10.71 -13.05 -4.07
N ARG A 57 -10.97 -13.08 -5.38
CA ARG A 57 -10.86 -14.28 -6.22
C ARG A 57 -9.50 -14.28 -6.93
N PRO A 58 -8.55 -15.17 -6.56
CA PRO A 58 -7.21 -15.18 -7.17
C PRO A 58 -7.24 -15.38 -8.70
N SER A 59 -8.19 -16.19 -9.19
CA SER A 59 -8.36 -16.47 -10.63
C SER A 59 -8.78 -15.26 -11.46
N GLN A 60 -9.24 -14.17 -10.83
CA GLN A 60 -9.70 -12.96 -11.51
C GLN A 60 -8.60 -11.90 -11.64
N GLY A 61 -7.41 -12.12 -11.08
CA GLY A 61 -6.29 -11.18 -11.22
C GLY A 61 -6.56 -9.80 -10.61
N GLY A 62 -7.42 -9.70 -9.60
CA GLY A 62 -7.78 -8.43 -8.95
C GLY A 62 -6.65 -7.80 -8.13
N GLN A 63 -5.48 -8.44 -8.06
CA GLN A 63 -4.28 -7.93 -7.42
C GLN A 63 -3.08 -8.19 -8.31
N ILE A 64 -2.13 -7.24 -8.34
CA ILE A 64 -0.87 -7.36 -9.07
C ILE A 64 0.31 -7.23 -8.11
N LEU A 65 1.39 -7.96 -8.37
CA LEU A 65 2.64 -7.77 -7.65
C LEU A 65 3.39 -6.57 -8.25
N LEU A 66 3.70 -5.56 -7.44
CA LEU A 66 4.44 -4.37 -7.87
C LEU A 66 5.95 -4.51 -7.69
N ALA A 67 6.38 -5.00 -6.52
CA ALA A 67 7.79 -5.00 -6.15
C ALA A 67 8.09 -6.01 -5.04
N TYR A 68 9.37 -6.35 -4.89
CA TYR A 68 9.91 -7.01 -3.70
C TYR A 68 10.79 -6.02 -2.96
N LEU A 69 10.42 -5.66 -1.73
CA LEU A 69 11.27 -4.80 -0.89
C LEU A 69 12.30 -5.63 -0.14
N PRO A 70 13.54 -5.12 -0.01
CA PRO A 70 14.61 -5.84 0.65
C PRO A 70 14.36 -5.98 2.16
N VAL A 71 14.57 -7.18 2.69
CA VAL A 71 14.71 -7.39 4.14
C VAL A 71 16.20 -7.47 4.46
N SER A 72 16.73 -6.44 5.12
CA SER A 72 18.11 -6.46 5.60
C SER A 72 18.18 -6.64 7.11
N LYS A 73 19.09 -7.51 7.56
CA LYS A 73 19.36 -7.71 8.99
C LYS A 73 20.14 -6.56 9.62
N LEU A 74 20.83 -5.75 8.81
CA LEU A 74 21.65 -4.61 9.25
C LEU A 74 22.54 -4.93 10.46
N GLU A 75 23.22 -6.08 10.42
CA GLU A 75 23.99 -6.63 11.57
C GLU A 75 25.15 -5.74 12.01
N HIS A 76 25.65 -4.87 11.10
CA HIS A 76 26.66 -3.86 11.41
C HIS A 76 26.18 -2.82 12.44
N ILE A 77 24.87 -2.62 12.61
CA ILE A 77 24.29 -1.70 13.60
C ILE A 77 24.15 -2.41 14.95
N LYS A 78 25.10 -2.20 15.86
CA LYS A 78 25.12 -2.87 17.17
C LYS A 78 23.94 -2.46 18.06
N ASN A 79 23.55 -1.19 18.06
CA ASN A 79 22.41 -0.71 18.86
C ASN A 79 21.08 -1.26 18.30
N LYS A 80 20.36 -2.05 19.11
CA LYS A 80 19.08 -2.68 18.70
C LYS A 80 17.99 -1.67 18.36
N ALA A 81 17.89 -0.57 19.11
CA ALA A 81 16.88 0.47 18.85
C ALA A 81 17.16 1.18 17.52
N ALA A 82 18.41 1.59 17.30
CA ALA A 82 18.84 2.21 16.05
C ALA A 82 18.60 1.27 14.85
N ARG A 83 18.95 -0.02 14.98
CA ARG A 83 18.75 -1.02 13.92
C ARG A 83 17.29 -1.15 13.51
N ARG A 84 16.36 -1.22 14.47
CA ARG A 84 14.91 -1.27 14.18
C ARG A 84 14.44 -0.02 13.44
N HIS A 85 14.89 1.16 13.88
CA HIS A 85 14.59 2.43 13.20
C HIS A 85 15.12 2.43 11.76
N THR A 86 16.36 1.99 11.53
CA THR A 86 16.93 1.94 10.19
C THR A 86 16.20 0.94 9.30
N GLN A 87 15.74 -0.21 9.83
CA GLN A 87 14.91 -1.15 9.07
C GLN A 87 13.57 -0.53 8.67
N ALA A 88 12.90 0.17 9.59
CA ALA A 88 11.67 0.90 9.27
C ALA A 88 11.92 1.99 8.23
N ASN A 89 12.99 2.78 8.37
CA ASN A 89 13.36 3.80 7.39
C ASN A 89 13.64 3.21 6.01
N LEU A 90 14.32 2.06 5.92
CA LEU A 90 14.57 1.37 4.66
C LEU A 90 13.25 0.97 3.99
N PHE A 91 12.33 0.37 4.76
CA PHE A 91 11.00 0.00 4.27
C PHE A 91 10.25 1.24 3.75
N HIS A 92 10.17 2.30 4.54
CA HIS A 92 9.46 3.54 4.19
C HIS A 92 10.09 4.26 3.00
N LEU A 93 11.42 4.25 2.87
CA LEU A 93 12.12 4.80 1.71
C LEU A 93 11.75 4.04 0.43
N CYS A 94 11.77 2.71 0.48
CA CYS A 94 11.38 1.88 -0.66
C CYS A 94 9.91 2.10 -1.04
N MET A 95 9.01 2.15 -0.06
CA MET A 95 7.58 2.41 -0.27
C MET A 95 7.35 3.79 -0.87
N ARG A 96 8.03 4.82 -0.36
CA ARG A 96 7.96 6.18 -0.92
C ARG A 96 8.36 6.19 -2.39
N ARG A 97 9.49 5.56 -2.73
CA ARG A 97 9.97 5.50 -4.12
C ARG A 97 9.04 4.71 -5.02
N LEU A 98 8.41 3.65 -4.52
CA LEU A 98 7.44 2.85 -5.27
C LEU A 98 6.14 3.63 -5.55
N LEU A 99 5.69 4.45 -4.60
CA LEU A 99 4.42 5.17 -4.67
C LEU A 99 4.54 6.60 -5.19
N GLU A 100 5.76 7.11 -5.39
CA GLU A 100 6.06 8.46 -5.88
C GLU A 100 5.22 8.88 -7.12
N PRO A 101 4.98 8.00 -8.13
CA PRO A 101 4.12 8.38 -9.26
C PRO A 101 2.70 8.77 -8.86
N LEU A 102 2.19 8.30 -7.71
CA LEU A 102 0.85 8.62 -7.24
C LEU A 102 0.72 10.05 -6.71
N GLU A 103 1.83 10.73 -6.37
CA GLU A 103 1.79 12.12 -5.89
C GLU A 103 1.28 13.04 -7.01
N ASP A 104 1.93 13.00 -8.17
CA ASP A 104 1.55 13.81 -9.33
C ASP A 104 0.25 13.32 -9.97
N LEU A 105 0.10 11.99 -10.14
CA LEU A 105 -1.10 11.42 -10.76
C LEU A 105 -2.34 11.59 -9.87
N GLY A 106 -2.19 11.57 -8.55
CA GLY A 106 -3.30 11.83 -7.63
C GLY A 106 -3.85 13.25 -7.77
N LEU A 107 -2.97 14.22 -8.00
CA LEU A 107 -3.36 15.62 -8.18
C LEU A 107 -3.83 15.91 -9.60
N GLY A 108 -3.00 15.62 -10.61
CA GLY A 108 -3.26 15.95 -12.02
C GLY A 108 -4.26 15.00 -12.70
N GLY A 109 -4.34 13.76 -12.22
CA GLY A 109 -5.08 12.70 -12.87
C GLY A 109 -4.43 12.25 -14.19
N LEU A 110 -4.97 11.17 -14.75
CA LEU A 110 -4.57 10.66 -16.06
C LEU A 110 -5.81 10.22 -16.86
N PRO A 111 -5.78 10.33 -18.20
CA PRO A 111 -6.85 9.77 -19.02
C PRO A 111 -6.78 8.23 -18.96
N MET A 112 -7.89 7.60 -18.61
CA MET A 112 -7.99 6.14 -18.57
C MET A 112 -9.39 5.71 -19.01
N SER A 113 -9.46 4.60 -19.73
CA SER A 113 -10.74 3.97 -20.10
C SER A 113 -11.29 3.23 -18.88
N SER A 114 -12.54 3.49 -18.57
CA SER A 114 -13.26 2.77 -17.52
C SER A 114 -13.81 1.44 -18.06
N GLY A 115 -14.39 0.61 -17.18
CA GLY A 115 -14.96 -0.69 -17.56
C GLY A 115 -16.13 -0.61 -18.56
N ASP A 116 -16.73 0.57 -18.70
CA ASP A 116 -17.77 0.90 -19.69
C ASP A 116 -17.21 1.47 -21.00
N GLY A 117 -15.88 1.51 -21.17
CA GLY A 117 -15.21 2.03 -22.37
C GLY A 117 -15.14 3.56 -22.45
N VAL A 118 -15.73 4.27 -21.48
CA VAL A 118 -15.74 5.74 -21.46
C VAL A 118 -14.43 6.26 -20.86
N MET A 119 -13.77 7.15 -21.60
CA MET A 119 -12.57 7.84 -21.15
C MET A 119 -12.90 8.82 -20.03
N ARG A 120 -12.25 8.65 -18.88
CA ARG A 120 -12.37 9.55 -17.74
C ARG A 120 -11.00 10.02 -17.30
N ARG A 121 -10.96 11.20 -16.68
CA ARG A 121 -9.77 11.62 -15.95
C ARG A 121 -9.77 10.94 -14.59
N VAL A 122 -8.92 9.94 -14.44
CA VAL A 122 -8.80 9.11 -13.24
C VAL A 122 -7.72 9.68 -12.35
N HIS A 123 -8.03 9.86 -11.07
CA HIS A 123 -7.07 10.27 -10.05
C HIS A 123 -6.76 9.09 -9.14
N PRO A 124 -5.63 8.39 -9.33
CA PRO A 124 -5.20 7.35 -8.42
C PRO A 124 -4.78 7.96 -7.08
N ILE A 125 -5.40 7.52 -5.99
CA ILE A 125 -5.12 8.03 -4.65
C ILE A 125 -4.71 6.87 -3.77
N TYR A 126 -3.55 6.98 -3.13
CA TYR A 126 -3.17 6.05 -2.08
C TYR A 126 -4.20 6.09 -0.94
N ALA A 127 -4.92 4.98 -0.76
CA ALA A 127 -6.13 4.95 0.04
C ALA A 127 -5.98 4.10 1.30
N ALA A 128 -5.29 2.96 1.21
CA ALA A 128 -5.03 2.10 2.36
C ALA A 128 -3.80 1.22 2.17
N TYR A 129 -3.21 0.88 3.31
CA TYR A 129 -2.30 -0.24 3.48
C TYR A 129 -3.03 -1.38 4.18
N VAL A 130 -2.93 -2.59 3.65
CA VAL A 130 -3.46 -3.81 4.26
C VAL A 130 -2.28 -4.70 4.62
N GLY A 131 -2.12 -4.97 5.91
CA GLY A 131 -1.13 -5.92 6.43
C GLY A 131 -1.67 -6.55 7.70
N ASP A 132 -1.05 -7.64 8.12
CA ASP A 132 -1.33 -8.20 9.44
C ASP A 132 -0.57 -7.41 10.54
N TYR A 133 -0.57 -7.88 11.78
CA TYR A 133 -0.18 -7.04 12.92
C TYR A 133 1.28 -6.53 12.87
N PRO A 134 2.31 -7.36 12.63
CA PRO A 134 3.69 -6.90 12.51
C PRO A 134 3.90 -5.90 11.36
N GLU A 135 3.22 -6.08 10.23
CA GLU A 135 3.27 -5.16 9.10
C GLU A 135 2.58 -3.83 9.43
N GLN A 136 1.43 -3.87 10.11
CA GLN A 136 0.78 -2.64 10.58
C GLN A 136 1.70 -1.89 11.53
N VAL A 137 2.31 -2.57 12.50
CA VAL A 137 3.28 -2.00 13.45
C VAL A 137 4.49 -1.39 12.71
N LEU A 138 4.98 -2.05 11.65
CA LEU A 138 6.08 -1.54 10.81
C LEU A 138 5.68 -0.26 10.06
N VAL A 139 4.50 -0.25 9.45
CA VAL A 139 4.01 0.89 8.66
C VAL A 139 3.66 2.08 9.55
N THR A 140 3.05 1.86 10.71
CA THR A 140 2.69 2.94 11.63
C THR A 140 3.85 3.36 12.54
N CYS A 141 4.98 2.66 12.47
CA CYS A 141 6.11 2.82 13.39
C CYS A 141 5.69 2.69 14.87
N THR A 142 4.65 1.91 15.14
CA THR A 142 4.14 1.65 16.48
C THR A 142 5.08 0.68 17.21
N LYS A 143 5.03 0.66 18.54
CA LYS A 143 5.76 -0.34 19.32
C LYS A 143 5.02 -1.67 19.30
N THR A 144 5.75 -2.78 19.14
CA THR A 144 5.17 -4.12 19.27
C THR A 144 4.52 -4.29 20.65
N GLY A 145 3.29 -4.82 20.66
CA GLY A 145 2.43 -4.93 21.84
C GLY A 145 1.39 -3.83 21.95
N GLU A 146 1.54 -2.72 21.22
CA GLU A 146 0.56 -1.62 21.19
C GLU A 146 -0.37 -1.74 19.97
N CYS A 147 -1.55 -1.13 20.06
CA CYS A 147 -2.51 -1.12 18.97
C CYS A 147 -2.15 -0.01 17.95
N PRO A 148 -1.89 -0.34 16.67
CA PRO A 148 -1.56 0.66 15.65
C PRO A 148 -2.78 1.49 15.19
N VAL A 149 -3.99 1.11 15.61
CA VAL A 149 -5.26 1.72 15.18
C VAL A 149 -5.93 2.54 16.30
N CYS A 150 -5.80 2.12 17.55
CA CYS A 150 -6.49 2.77 18.66
C CYS A 150 -5.72 3.99 19.18
N PRO A 151 -6.41 5.12 19.45
CA PRO A 151 -5.79 6.31 20.01
C PRO A 151 -5.50 6.24 21.53
N THR A 152 -5.80 5.12 22.19
CA THR A 152 -5.60 4.94 23.63
C THR A 152 -4.76 3.68 23.91
N PRO A 153 -3.81 3.75 24.86
CA PRO A 153 -2.96 2.62 25.25
C PRO A 153 -3.75 1.44 25.82
#